data_AF-A0A942BT87-F1
#
_entry.id   AF-A0A942BT87-F1
#
_cell.length_a   1.000
_cell.length_b   1.000
_cell.length_c   1.000
_cell.angle_alpha   90.00
_cell.angle_beta   90.00
_cell.angle_gamma   90.00
#
_symmetry.space_group_name_H-M   'P 1'
#
loop_
_entity.id
_entity.type
_entity.pdbx_description
1 polymer ?
#
loop_
_entity_poly.entity_id
_entity_poly.type
_entity_poly.pdbx_seq_one_letter_code
_entity_poly.pdbx_strand_id
1 'polypeptide(L)'
;MGVASCAFRDYLDDAAYAKILSELKVLIVRNFPGSPLWAGGFSGGARIAVGWAQQEPGFLRGVVCFGGFYDRGGLPPQGTQVFLACGSGDPMRGEMAQARETLKGKGYAVAWGTFPGGHQWPPMEILSVALRFVQSRSVNPLRPPAPAR
;
A
#
# COMPACT_ATOMS: atom_id res chain seq x y z
N MET A 1 -13.27 10.61 16.42
CA MET A 1 -12.89 10.43 15.00
C MET A 1 -12.91 8.94 14.71
N GLY A 2 -13.91 8.45 13.98
CA GLY A 2 -13.98 7.04 13.59
C GLY A 2 -13.13 6.84 12.34
N VAL A 3 -12.08 6.01 12.43
CA VAL A 3 -11.39 5.49 11.26
C VAL A 3 -12.35 4.52 10.57
N ALA A 4 -12.66 4.78 9.30
CA ALA A 4 -13.48 3.89 8.49
C ALA A 4 -12.88 2.49 8.54
N SER A 5 -13.65 1.52 9.04
CA SER A 5 -13.24 0.12 9.10
C SER A 5 -13.12 -0.45 7.68
N CYS A 6 -12.16 -1.33 7.47
CA CYS A 6 -12.06 -2.09 6.24
C CYS A 6 -13.20 -3.12 6.22
N ALA A 7 -14.21 -2.93 5.36
CA ALA A 7 -15.39 -3.80 5.29
C ALA A 7 -15.05 -5.31 5.17
N PHE A 8 -13.87 -5.68 4.65
CA PHE A 8 -13.43 -7.08 4.59
C PHE A 8 -13.11 -7.69 5.97
N ARG A 9 -12.55 -6.91 6.91
CA ARG A 9 -12.29 -7.35 8.29
C ARG A 9 -13.52 -7.22 9.20
N ASP A 10 -14.62 -6.65 8.71
CA ASP A 10 -15.88 -6.62 9.46
C ASP A 10 -16.60 -7.99 9.42
N TYR A 11 -16.22 -8.87 8.47
CA TYR A 11 -16.77 -10.22 8.32
C TYR A 11 -15.83 -11.35 8.78
N LEU A 12 -14.59 -11.03 9.15
CA LEU A 12 -13.59 -11.98 9.64
C LEU A 12 -13.09 -11.50 10.99
N ASP A 13 -13.10 -12.38 12.00
CA ASP A 13 -12.41 -12.06 13.24
C ASP A 13 -10.89 -11.96 13.01
N ASP A 14 -10.19 -11.30 13.93
CA ASP A 14 -8.77 -11.00 13.79
C ASP A 14 -7.91 -12.28 13.73
N ALA A 15 -8.35 -13.39 14.34
CA ALA A 15 -7.64 -14.66 14.33
C ALA A 15 -7.78 -15.36 12.97
N ALA A 16 -8.98 -15.38 12.39
CA ALA A 16 -9.23 -15.91 11.05
C ALA A 16 -8.45 -15.11 10.00
N TYR A 17 -8.45 -13.78 10.10
CA TYR A 17 -7.67 -12.91 9.23
C TYR A 17 -6.17 -13.19 9.32
N ALA A 18 -5.61 -13.26 10.52
CA ALA A 18 -4.19 -13.58 10.73
C ALA A 18 -3.82 -14.97 10.18
N LYS A 19 -4.69 -15.96 10.38
CA LYS A 19 -4.50 -17.31 9.87
C LYS A 19 -4.42 -17.33 8.33
N ILE A 20 -5.33 -16.64 7.65
CA ILE A 20 -5.34 -16.56 6.17
C ILE A 20 -4.01 -15.97 5.66
N LEU A 21 -3.55 -14.87 6.25
CA LEU A 21 -2.30 -14.22 5.83
C LEU A 21 -1.07 -15.09 6.09
N SER A 22 -1.06 -15.83 7.21
CA SER A 22 0.00 -16.78 7.53
C SER A 22 0.04 -17.96 6.55
N GLU A 23 -1.11 -18.54 6.23
CA GLU A 23 -1.21 -19.63 5.24
C GLU A 23 -0.81 -19.16 3.83
N LEU A 24 -1.22 -17.95 3.46
CA LEU A 24 -0.82 -17.35 2.19
C LEU A 24 0.69 -17.12 2.11
N LYS A 25 1.32 -16.67 3.20
CA LYS A 25 2.78 -16.58 3.31
C LYS A 25 3.45 -17.94 3.09
N VAL A 26 2.96 -19.01 3.72
CA VAL A 26 3.49 -20.37 3.53
C VAL A 26 3.40 -20.80 2.07
N LEU A 27 2.25 -20.57 1.41
CA LEU A 27 2.07 -20.90 0.00
C LEU A 27 3.00 -20.10 -0.91
N ILE A 28 3.19 -18.80 -0.65
CA ILE A 28 4.08 -17.96 -1.46
C ILE A 28 5.53 -18.39 -1.29
N VAL A 29 6.00 -18.59 -0.06
CA VAL A 29 7.40 -19.02 0.20
C VAL A 29 7.69 -20.35 -0.48
N ARG A 30 6.72 -21.28 -0.46
CA ARG A 30 6.84 -22.59 -1.10
C ARG A 30 6.96 -22.49 -2.63
N ASN A 31 6.19 -21.62 -3.27
CA ASN A 31 6.12 -21.55 -4.73
C ASN A 31 7.06 -20.50 -5.36
N PHE A 32 7.48 -19.49 -4.59
CA PHE A 32 8.30 -18.37 -5.04
C PHE A 32 9.45 -18.08 -4.05
N PRO A 33 10.32 -19.07 -3.77
CA PRO A 33 11.37 -18.93 -2.77
C PRO A 33 12.35 -17.80 -3.12
N GLY A 34 12.71 -16.99 -2.12
CA GLY A 34 13.70 -15.91 -2.25
C GLY A 34 13.27 -14.71 -3.10
N SER A 35 12.04 -14.70 -3.63
CA SER A 35 11.52 -13.58 -4.39
C SER A 35 11.17 -12.40 -3.47
N PRO A 36 11.55 -11.16 -3.80
CA PRO A 36 11.06 -10.01 -3.07
C PRO A 36 9.56 -9.85 -3.31
N LEU A 37 8.81 -9.58 -2.24
CA LEU A 37 7.35 -9.51 -2.29
C LEU A 37 6.86 -8.11 -1.97
N TRP A 38 5.83 -7.69 -2.70
CA TRP A 38 5.06 -6.50 -2.42
C TRP A 38 3.58 -6.89 -2.42
N ALA A 39 2.81 -6.27 -1.54
CA ALA A 39 1.36 -6.42 -1.54
C ALA A 39 0.73 -5.10 -1.96
N GLY A 40 -0.37 -5.15 -2.71
CA GLY A 40 -1.06 -3.95 -3.12
C GLY A 40 -2.54 -4.17 -3.29
N GLY A 41 -3.29 -3.08 -3.26
CA GLY A 41 -4.73 -3.14 -3.38
C GLY A 41 -5.38 -1.77 -3.43
N PHE A 42 -6.69 -1.79 -3.62
CA PHE A 42 -7.54 -0.62 -3.62
C PHE A 42 -8.46 -0.60 -2.41
N SER A 43 -8.62 0.57 -1.79
CA SER A 43 -9.50 0.82 -0.65
C SER A 43 -9.27 -0.18 0.48
N GLY A 44 -10.21 -1.10 0.75
CA GLY A 44 -10.02 -2.16 1.72
C GLY A 44 -8.84 -3.09 1.44
N GLY A 45 -8.57 -3.40 0.18
CA GLY A 45 -7.40 -4.20 -0.21
C GLY A 45 -6.07 -3.52 0.10
N ALA A 46 -6.01 -2.19 0.01
CA ALA A 46 -4.83 -1.43 0.41
C ALA A 46 -4.56 -1.55 1.92
N ARG A 47 -5.62 -1.51 2.73
CA ARG A 47 -5.55 -1.69 4.18
C ARG A 47 -5.12 -3.11 4.55
N ILE A 48 -5.61 -4.13 3.83
CA ILE A 48 -5.17 -5.52 3.99
C ILE A 48 -3.66 -5.64 3.72
N ALA A 49 -3.16 -5.01 2.65
CA ALA A 49 -1.72 -5.00 2.34
C ALA A 49 -0.88 -4.37 3.48
N VAL A 50 -1.34 -3.25 4.05
CA VAL A 50 -0.68 -2.62 5.22
C VAL A 50 -0.75 -3.51 6.45
N GLY A 51 -1.91 -4.08 6.75
CA GLY A 51 -2.11 -5.01 7.86
C GLY A 51 -1.24 -6.26 7.75
N TRP A 52 -1.06 -6.79 6.55
CA TRP A 52 -0.17 -7.92 6.33
C TRP A 52 1.29 -7.55 6.58
N ALA A 53 1.74 -6.38 6.12
CA ALA A 53 3.07 -5.88 6.43
C ALA A 53 3.30 -5.73 7.94
N GLN A 54 2.26 -5.37 8.70
CA GLN A 54 2.32 -5.26 10.17
C GLN A 54 2.42 -6.63 10.85
N GLN A 55 1.62 -7.60 10.41
CA GLN A 55 1.62 -8.94 11.00
C GLN A 55 2.87 -9.74 10.68
N GLU A 56 3.49 -9.49 9.52
CA GLU A 56 4.66 -10.22 9.05
C GLU A 56 5.84 -9.27 8.77
N PRO A 57 6.44 -8.64 9.80
CA PRO A 57 7.56 -7.71 9.61
C PRO A 57 8.72 -8.35 8.85
N GLY A 58 9.18 -7.67 7.81
CA GLY A 58 10.30 -8.12 6.97
C GLY A 58 9.92 -9.13 5.88
N PHE A 59 8.67 -9.61 5.83
CA PHE A 59 8.21 -10.49 4.75
C PHE A 59 7.91 -9.72 3.46
N LEU A 60 7.20 -8.59 3.58
CA LEU A 60 6.92 -7.69 2.47
C LEU A 60 8.00 -6.61 2.39
N ARG A 61 8.56 -6.39 1.19
CA ARG A 61 9.50 -5.30 0.91
C ARG A 61 8.79 -3.95 0.78
N GLY A 62 7.51 -3.97 0.45
CA GLY A 62 6.71 -2.76 0.34
C GLY A 62 5.23 -3.02 0.11
N VAL A 63 4.47 -1.93 0.16
CA VAL A 63 3.03 -1.90 -0.10
C VAL A 63 2.67 -0.87 -1.15
N VAL A 64 1.66 -1.18 -1.96
CA VAL A 64 1.10 -0.30 -3.00
C VAL A 64 -0.37 -0.05 -2.71
N CYS A 65 -0.68 1.16 -2.26
CA CYS A 65 -1.97 1.49 -1.71
C CYS A 65 -2.71 2.49 -2.60
N PHE A 66 -3.88 2.10 -3.09
CA PHE A 66 -4.78 2.96 -3.85
C PHE A 66 -6.04 3.28 -3.06
N GLY A 67 -6.44 4.53 -2.92
CA GLY A 67 -7.71 4.92 -2.30
C GLY A 67 -7.91 4.44 -0.84
N GLY A 68 -6.85 4.18 -0.08
CA GLY A 68 -6.92 3.80 1.33
C GLY A 68 -5.53 3.46 1.89
N PHE A 69 -5.31 3.61 3.19
CA PHE A 69 -4.02 3.29 3.79
C PHE A 69 -4.11 2.66 5.19
N TYR A 70 -4.68 3.37 6.16
CA TYR A 70 -4.56 2.95 7.55
C TYR A 70 -5.40 1.69 7.82
N ASP A 71 -4.75 0.70 8.42
CA ASP A 71 -5.39 -0.43 9.08
C ASP A 71 -5.36 -0.25 10.61
N ARG A 72 -6.08 -1.09 11.38
CA ARG A 72 -6.21 -0.99 12.85
C ARG A 72 -4.86 -0.89 13.59
N GLY A 73 -3.77 -1.41 13.01
CA GLY A 73 -2.43 -1.39 13.59
C GLY A 73 -1.58 -0.14 13.31
N GLY A 74 -2.05 0.81 12.49
CA GLY A 74 -1.32 2.05 12.17
C GLY A 74 -0.38 1.94 10.95
N LEU A 75 0.91 2.23 11.12
CA LEU A 75 1.91 2.23 10.04
C LEU A 75 2.51 0.82 9.82
N PRO A 76 2.99 0.48 8.60
CA PRO A 76 3.79 -0.72 8.40
C PRO A 76 5.15 -0.62 9.11
N PRO A 77 5.90 -1.72 9.28
CA PRO A 77 7.23 -1.70 9.92
C PRO A 77 8.25 -0.83 9.17
N GLN A 78 9.24 -0.31 9.90
CA GLN A 78 10.32 0.49 9.32
C GLN A 78 11.06 -0.29 8.23
N GLY A 79 11.42 0.40 7.14
CA GLY A 79 12.08 -0.22 5.97
C GLY A 79 11.12 -0.70 4.89
N THR A 80 9.81 -0.73 5.17
CA THR A 80 8.78 -1.00 4.16
C THR A 80 8.70 0.15 3.15
N GLN A 81 8.81 -0.14 1.85
CA GLN A 81 8.53 0.84 0.80
C GLN A 81 7.02 1.10 0.69
N VAL A 82 6.59 2.35 0.54
CA VAL A 82 5.17 2.70 0.48
C VAL A 82 4.88 3.53 -0.77
N PHE A 83 4.06 2.98 -1.67
CA PHE A 83 3.45 3.76 -2.73
C PHE A 83 2.01 4.10 -2.35
N LEU A 84 1.64 5.37 -2.51
CA LEU A 84 0.29 5.87 -2.22
C LEU A 84 -0.27 6.56 -3.47
N ALA A 85 -1.49 6.25 -3.88
CA ALA A 85 -2.20 7.09 -4.85
C ALA A 85 -3.72 7.09 -4.69
N CYS A 86 -4.36 8.18 -5.08
CA CYS A 86 -5.82 8.29 -5.12
C CYS A 86 -6.27 9.29 -6.18
N GLY A 87 -7.56 9.26 -6.51
CA GLY A 87 -8.19 10.27 -7.34
C GLY A 87 -8.18 11.64 -6.66
N SER A 88 -8.14 12.71 -7.44
CA SER A 88 -8.15 14.09 -6.92
C SER A 88 -9.39 14.42 -6.09
N GLY A 89 -10.53 13.77 -6.38
CA GLY A 89 -11.79 13.84 -5.66
C GLY A 89 -12.12 12.61 -4.81
N ASP A 90 -11.13 11.76 -4.51
CA ASP A 90 -11.33 10.59 -3.65
C ASP A 90 -11.61 11.02 -2.20
N PRO A 91 -12.67 10.53 -1.53
CA PRO A 91 -12.94 10.83 -0.12
C PRO A 91 -11.81 10.42 0.82
N MET A 92 -10.99 9.43 0.44
CA MET A 92 -9.86 8.95 1.23
C MET A 92 -8.60 9.80 1.05
N ARG A 93 -8.62 10.82 0.17
CA ARG A 93 -7.43 11.63 -0.14
C ARG A 93 -6.83 12.29 1.09
N GLY A 94 -7.65 12.76 2.03
CA GLY A 94 -7.18 13.37 3.28
C GLY A 94 -6.39 12.38 4.14
N GLU A 95 -6.94 11.18 4.34
CA GLU A 95 -6.28 10.07 5.06
C GLU A 95 -4.92 9.75 4.42
N MET A 96 -4.90 9.57 3.10
CA MET A 96 -3.70 9.16 2.38
C MET A 96 -2.63 10.26 2.36
N ALA A 97 -3.03 11.53 2.26
CA ALA A 97 -2.10 12.65 2.35
C ALA A 97 -1.47 12.74 3.75
N GLN A 98 -2.25 12.54 4.81
CA GLN A 98 -1.74 12.48 6.18
C GLN A 98 -0.75 11.30 6.36
N ALA A 99 -1.09 10.13 5.82
CA ALA A 99 -0.22 8.96 5.83
C ALA A 99 1.12 9.26 5.16
N ARG A 100 1.09 9.89 3.96
CA ARG A 100 2.30 10.28 3.23
C ARG A 100 3.23 11.15 4.08
N GLU A 101 2.70 12.21 4.67
CA GLU A 101 3.52 13.14 5.45
C GLU A 101 4.03 12.49 6.75
N THR A 102 3.22 11.66 7.39
CA THR A 102 3.63 10.89 8.57
C THR A 102 4.78 9.93 8.25
N LEU A 103 4.66 9.17 7.15
CA LEU A 103 5.67 8.22 6.71
C LEU A 103 6.97 8.93 6.33
N LYS A 104 6.89 10.03 5.57
CA LYS A 104 8.05 10.86 5.24
C LYS A 104 8.75 11.39 6.49
N GLY A 105 7.99 11.92 7.45
CA GLY A 105 8.52 12.43 8.72
C GLY A 105 9.23 11.34 9.55
N LYS A 106 8.91 10.07 9.33
CA LYS A 106 9.56 8.90 9.95
C LYS A 106 10.64 8.25 9.07
N GLY A 107 11.05 8.89 7.97
CA GLY A 107 12.14 8.43 7.11
C GLY A 107 11.81 7.21 6.25
N TYR A 108 10.53 6.94 5.98
CA TYR A 108 10.14 5.86 5.08
C TYR A 108 10.48 6.20 3.62
N ALA A 109 10.64 5.14 2.83
CA ALA A 109 10.64 5.24 1.38
C ALA A 109 9.21 5.43 0.88
N VAL A 110 8.84 6.65 0.47
CA VAL A 110 7.46 6.98 0.10
C VAL A 110 7.38 7.61 -1.28
N ALA A 111 6.53 7.05 -2.14
CA ALA A 111 6.12 7.65 -3.40
C ALA A 111 4.62 8.01 -3.38
N TRP A 112 4.25 9.04 -4.14
CA TRP A 112 2.88 9.56 -4.18
C TRP A 112 2.44 9.81 -5.62
N GLY A 113 1.23 9.37 -5.96
CA GLY A 113 0.54 9.68 -7.20
C GLY A 113 -0.84 10.27 -6.96
N THR A 114 -1.29 11.15 -7.86
CA THR A 114 -2.68 11.61 -7.90
C THR A 114 -3.15 11.60 -9.36
N PHE A 115 -4.42 11.34 -9.61
CA PHE A 115 -4.99 11.36 -10.95
C PHE A 115 -6.38 12.01 -10.96
N PRO A 116 -6.86 12.55 -12.09
CA PRO A 116 -8.23 13.03 -12.21
C PRO A 116 -9.22 11.90 -11.97
N GLY A 117 -10.13 12.05 -11.01
CA GLY A 117 -11.13 11.05 -10.68
C GLY A 117 -11.53 11.05 -9.20
N GLY A 118 -12.40 10.12 -8.83
CA GLY A 118 -12.87 9.90 -7.45
C GLY A 118 -12.28 8.65 -6.82
N HIS A 119 -13.12 7.91 -6.07
CA HIS A 119 -12.77 6.63 -5.45
C HIS A 119 -12.80 5.48 -6.46
N GLN A 120 -11.72 5.31 -7.22
CA GLN A 120 -11.64 4.31 -8.28
C GLN A 120 -10.21 3.80 -8.46
N TRP A 121 -10.06 2.70 -9.19
CA TRP A 121 -8.73 2.24 -9.62
C TRP A 121 -8.04 3.32 -10.46
N PRO A 122 -6.71 3.48 -10.29
CA PRO A 122 -5.94 4.45 -11.02
C PRO A 122 -5.79 4.05 -12.50
N PRO A 123 -5.53 5.02 -13.38
CA PRO A 123 -5.22 4.73 -14.77
C PRO A 123 -3.83 4.10 -14.91
N MET A 124 -3.56 3.53 -16.10
CA MET A 124 -2.34 2.75 -16.38
C MET A 124 -1.04 3.51 -16.12
N GLU A 125 -1.05 4.83 -16.29
CA GLU A 125 0.11 5.69 -16.07
C GLU A 125 0.54 5.65 -14.59
N ILE A 126 -0.42 5.70 -13.68
CA ILE A 126 -0.16 5.65 -12.23
C ILE A 126 0.26 4.24 -11.80
N LEU A 127 -0.38 3.20 -12.34
CA LEU A 127 0.04 1.80 -12.11
C LEU A 127 1.49 1.59 -12.55
N SER A 128 1.87 2.14 -13.69
CA SER A 128 3.24 2.06 -14.21
C SER A 128 4.25 2.77 -13.31
N VAL A 129 3.89 3.92 -12.73
CA VAL A 129 4.75 4.60 -11.73
C VAL A 129 4.89 3.76 -10.47
N ALA A 130 3.79 3.16 -9.98
CA ALA A 130 3.81 2.28 -8.82
C ALA A 130 4.75 1.08 -9.02
N LEU A 131 4.65 0.41 -10.18
CA LEU A 131 5.52 -0.71 -10.54
C LEU A 131 7.00 -0.31 -10.59
N ARG A 132 7.32 0.82 -11.22
CA ARG A 132 8.72 1.30 -11.25
C ARG A 132 9.25 1.65 -9.86
N PHE A 133 8.41 2.21 -8.99
CA PHE A 133 8.79 2.50 -7.61
C PHE A 133 9.14 1.23 -6.84
N VAL A 134 8.29 0.20 -6.89
CA VAL A 134 8.58 -1.06 -6.17
C VAL A 134 9.78 -1.81 -6.74
N GLN A 135 10.01 -1.71 -8.05
CA GLN A 135 11.19 -2.31 -8.71
C GLN A 135 12.49 -1.55 -8.43
N SER A 136 12.40 -0.27 -8.05
CA SER A 136 13.59 0.52 -7.73
C SER A 136 14.24 -0.04 -6.45
N ARG A 137 15.48 -0.53 -6.59
CA ARG A 137 16.28 -1.04 -5.45
C ARG A 137 16.65 0.08 -4.45
N SER A 138 16.38 1.34 -4.79
CA SER A 138 16.75 2.55 -4.06
C SER A 138 15.55 3.47 -3.87
N VAL A 139 15.47 4.08 -2.69
CA VAL A 139 14.33 4.82 -2.10
C VAL A 139 13.93 6.13 -2.83
N ASN A 140 14.47 6.45 -4.01
CA ASN A 140 14.28 7.78 -4.61
C ASN A 140 13.17 7.79 -5.68
N PRO A 141 12.05 8.52 -5.50
CA PRO A 141 10.95 8.45 -6.45
C PRO A 141 11.26 9.21 -7.73
N LEU A 142 10.92 8.55 -8.83
CA LEU A 142 11.00 9.04 -10.20
C LEU A 142 10.24 10.37 -10.38
N ARG A 143 10.91 11.33 -10.99
CA ARG A 143 10.32 12.51 -11.64
C ARG A 143 9.28 12.02 -12.66
N PRO A 144 8.06 12.59 -12.74
CA PRO A 144 7.13 12.25 -13.81
C PRO A 144 7.76 12.58 -15.17
N PRO A 145 7.51 11.78 -16.23
CA PRO A 145 7.95 12.13 -17.57
C PRO A 145 7.34 13.48 -17.96
N ALA A 146 8.14 14.34 -18.60
CA ALA A 146 7.67 15.62 -19.12
C ALA A 146 6.50 15.38 -20.12
N PRO A 147 5.52 16.29 -20.19
CA PRO A 147 4.46 16.17 -21.18
C PRO A 147 5.05 16.11 -22.59
N ALA A 148 4.51 15.24 -23.43
CA ALA A 148 4.85 15.17 -24.84
C ALA A 148 4.56 16.54 -25.49
N ARG A 149 5.53 17.05 -26.26
CA ARG A 149 5.38 18.26 -27.08
C ARG A 149 4.57 17.96 -28.33
#